data_AF-A0AAE9IE86-F1
#
_entry.id   AF-A0AAE9IE86-F1
#
_cell.length_a   1.000
_cell.length_b   1.000
_cell.length_c   1.000
_cell.angle_alpha   90.00
_cell.angle_beta   90.00
_cell.angle_gamma   90.00
#
_symmetry.space_group_name_H-M   'P 1'
#
loop_
_entity.id
_entity.type
_entity.pdbx_description
1 polymer ?
#
loop_
_entity_poly.entity_id
_entity_poly.type
_entity_poly.pdbx_seq_one_letter_code
_entity_poly.pdbx_strand_id
1 'polypeptide(L)'
;MSLTLEVDPFEGWTPHAKQIEVMESEIRNNVLNCGRRGGKTNVGARKFFDNILADMERGKGLPYKPPKNIRKMKKPKPRLEYWCVSPTYAMSEIQQEELSDVLPEEMIESWDLSKNRVWLKGWVLIQFKSADNPKSLVGKGLDGVWLDEASKMKAETWSGYLSYALADKGGWSVWTTTPEGINWFAEDIVLRGQYVDAGLEEEQYMNDPEWRNFYWTSLDNPIPELQRNIQRMIETYPERYVDREIRAKFNVFHGQVYDEFKRATHVVEMRCLDQSIQLYEVTYPDGIVRDITFNRFIGGMDHGWNDPAVLLAIGCAGEDYYIVEESYVQHVNVLVVNDSGQMEDCLVKRYLEMHSRYHFDEIWADPSEPEYISTYRKYDLPIKEADNAIGPGIREVSTLYKVKDGTGRPNLYVNRECKSEIKETENYKWKENRDGQHSEEAEDKNNHTQDSKRYALYNDRKDEEGFSFG
;
A
#
# COMPACT_ATOMS: atom_id res chain seq x y z
N MET A 1 7.59 -0.84 -46.47
CA MET A 1 6.78 0.38 -46.37
C MET A 1 7.27 1.13 -45.16
N SER A 2 7.78 2.34 -45.35
CA SER A 2 8.02 3.26 -44.22
C SER A 2 6.66 3.51 -43.56
N LEU A 3 6.52 3.15 -42.27
CA LEU A 3 5.37 3.57 -41.46
C LEU A 3 5.65 5.01 -41.05
N THR A 4 5.25 5.96 -41.89
CA THR A 4 5.26 7.37 -41.54
C THR A 4 3.96 7.62 -40.78
N LEU A 5 4.04 7.92 -39.49
CA LEU A 5 2.88 8.33 -38.71
C LEU A 5 2.43 9.71 -39.21
N GLU A 6 1.15 9.84 -39.57
CA GLU A 6 0.58 11.14 -40.00
C GLU A 6 0.20 12.02 -38.80
N VAL A 7 0.17 11.45 -37.59
CA VAL A 7 -0.24 12.10 -36.33
C VAL A 7 0.83 11.86 -35.26
N ASP A 8 1.16 12.88 -34.48
CA ASP A 8 2.03 12.76 -33.31
C ASP A 8 1.30 11.94 -32.24
N PRO A 9 1.78 10.74 -31.85
CA PRO A 9 1.12 9.89 -30.86
C PRO A 9 1.03 10.53 -29.46
N PHE A 10 1.74 11.63 -29.22
CA PHE A 10 1.74 12.36 -27.96
C PHE A 10 1.00 13.70 -28.04
N GLU A 11 0.25 13.96 -29.12
CA GLU A 11 -0.55 15.18 -29.28
C GLU A 11 -1.51 15.38 -28.08
N GLY A 12 -1.55 16.61 -27.54
CA GLY A 12 -2.40 16.96 -26.39
C GLY A 12 -1.84 16.58 -25.02
N TRP A 13 -0.73 15.83 -24.94
CA TRP A 13 -0.04 15.57 -23.68
C TRP A 13 0.78 16.80 -23.24
N THR A 14 0.61 17.20 -21.98
CA THR A 14 1.35 18.33 -21.39
C THR A 14 2.28 17.82 -20.28
N PRO A 15 3.49 17.35 -20.62
CA PRO A 15 4.43 16.84 -19.63
C PRO A 15 5.03 17.96 -18.76
N HIS A 16 5.37 17.63 -17.51
CA HIS A 16 6.24 18.49 -16.71
C HIS A 16 7.72 18.22 -17.01
N ALA A 17 8.61 19.12 -16.59
CA ALA A 17 10.05 19.09 -16.93
C ALA A 17 10.70 17.71 -16.74
N LYS A 18 10.47 17.08 -15.58
CA LYS A 18 11.05 15.76 -15.29
C LYS A 18 10.50 14.61 -16.16
N GLN A 19 9.28 14.72 -16.68
CA GLN A 19 8.75 13.77 -17.67
C GLN A 19 9.41 13.95 -19.04
N ILE A 20 9.75 15.19 -19.41
CA ILE A 20 10.50 15.49 -20.63
C ILE A 20 11.89 14.83 -20.57
N GLU A 21 12.58 14.94 -19.43
CA GLU A 21 13.90 14.31 -19.24
C GLU A 21 13.89 12.78 -19.46
N VAL A 22 12.78 12.11 -19.10
CA VAL A 22 12.60 10.67 -19.37
C VAL A 22 12.45 10.41 -20.86
N MET A 23 11.63 11.21 -21.55
CA MET A 23 11.39 11.04 -22.98
C MET A 23 12.67 11.26 -23.80
N GLU A 24 13.48 12.24 -23.42
CA GLU A 24 14.77 12.54 -24.07
C GLU A 24 15.86 11.49 -23.81
N SER A 25 15.63 10.53 -22.92
CA SER A 25 16.64 9.53 -22.56
C SER A 25 16.75 8.41 -23.59
N GLU A 26 17.93 8.25 -24.18
CA GLU A 26 18.28 7.12 -25.05
C GLU A 26 18.97 5.97 -24.29
N ILE A 27 19.02 6.04 -22.96
CA ILE A 27 19.68 5.03 -22.12
C ILE A 27 18.89 3.73 -22.13
N ARG A 28 19.61 2.60 -22.11
CA ARG A 28 19.04 1.25 -22.23
C ARG A 28 18.04 0.92 -21.11
N ASN A 29 18.33 1.29 -19.87
CA ASN A 29 17.48 1.00 -18.72
C ASN A 29 17.09 2.32 -18.03
N ASN A 30 15.81 2.70 -18.11
CA ASN A 30 15.28 3.93 -17.53
C ASN A 30 14.46 3.61 -16.28
N VAL A 31 14.88 4.11 -15.12
CA VAL A 31 14.32 3.78 -13.81
C VAL A 31 13.65 5.00 -13.21
N LEU A 32 12.32 5.01 -13.15
CA LEU A 32 11.52 6.14 -12.66
C LEU A 32 11.06 5.87 -11.22
N ASN A 33 11.71 6.54 -10.28
CA ASN A 33 11.42 6.49 -8.84
C ASN A 33 10.57 7.70 -8.44
N CYS A 34 9.26 7.52 -8.29
CA CYS A 34 8.37 8.67 -8.22
C CYS A 34 7.30 8.57 -7.14
N GLY A 35 6.90 9.73 -6.61
CA GLY A 35 5.76 9.85 -5.71
C GLY A 35 4.46 9.40 -6.41
N ARG A 36 3.51 8.90 -5.62
CA ARG A 36 2.15 8.60 -6.10
C ARG A 36 1.53 9.82 -6.74
N ARG A 37 0.73 9.63 -7.79
CA ARG A 37 0.13 10.73 -8.57
C ARG A 37 1.16 11.68 -9.20
N GLY A 38 2.45 11.33 -9.23
CA GLY A 38 3.47 12.06 -9.99
C GLY A 38 3.40 11.84 -11.51
N GLY A 39 2.44 11.07 -12.03
CA GLY A 39 2.34 10.81 -13.48
C GLY A 39 3.36 9.82 -14.05
N LYS A 40 3.95 8.98 -13.20
CA LYS A 40 4.98 8.00 -13.59
C LYS A 40 4.49 6.93 -14.58
N THR A 41 3.31 6.36 -14.36
CA THR A 41 2.77 5.30 -15.22
C THR A 41 2.45 5.83 -16.62
N ASN A 42 1.88 7.04 -16.69
CA ASN A 42 1.56 7.74 -17.93
C ASN A 42 2.78 8.04 -18.80
N VAL A 43 3.88 8.55 -18.21
CA VAL A 43 5.14 8.74 -18.96
C VAL A 43 5.84 7.40 -19.24
N GLY A 44 5.68 6.39 -18.37
CA GLY A 44 6.17 5.03 -18.60
C GLY A 44 5.59 4.41 -19.86
N ALA A 45 4.27 4.50 -20.05
CA ALA A 45 3.59 4.04 -21.27
C ALA A 45 4.10 4.75 -22.53
N ARG A 46 4.28 6.08 -22.45
CA ARG A 46 4.80 6.90 -23.56
C ARG A 46 6.24 6.56 -23.89
N LYS A 47 7.12 6.45 -22.90
CA LYS A 47 8.53 6.07 -23.13
C LYS A 47 8.65 4.64 -23.66
N PHE A 48 7.81 3.73 -23.17
CA PHE A 48 7.75 2.37 -23.68
C PHE A 48 7.38 2.37 -25.18
N PHE A 49 6.35 3.12 -25.58
CA PHE A 49 5.94 3.19 -26.98
C PHE A 49 6.95 3.94 -27.87
N ASP A 50 7.53 5.04 -27.39
CA ASP A 50 8.61 5.78 -28.05
C ASP A 50 9.80 4.87 -28.40
N ASN A 51 10.24 4.05 -27.44
CA ASN A 51 11.31 3.08 -27.70
C ASN A 51 10.91 2.00 -28.73
N ILE A 52 9.63 1.60 -28.78
CA ILE A 52 9.12 0.68 -29.81
C ILE A 52 9.19 1.35 -31.19
N LEU A 53 8.78 2.62 -31.31
CA LEU A 53 8.87 3.38 -32.55
C LEU A 53 10.32 3.48 -33.01
N ALA A 54 11.24 3.83 -32.12
CA ALA A 54 12.67 3.90 -32.43
C ALA A 54 13.23 2.55 -32.94
N ASP A 55 12.85 1.43 -32.31
CA ASP A 55 13.22 0.09 -32.78
C ASP A 55 12.63 -0.23 -34.17
N MET A 56 11.39 0.20 -34.43
CA MET A 56 10.72 0.02 -35.72
C MET A 56 11.39 0.83 -36.84
N GLU A 57 11.70 2.09 -36.59
CA GLU A 57 12.37 3.02 -37.51
C GLU A 57 13.79 2.55 -37.86
N ARG A 58 14.54 2.07 -36.86
CA ARG A 58 15.86 1.46 -37.06
C ARG A 58 15.81 0.14 -37.84
N GLY A 59 14.61 -0.38 -38.11
CA GLY A 59 14.42 -1.64 -38.84
C GLY A 59 14.84 -2.87 -38.04
N LYS A 60 14.79 -2.82 -36.70
CA LYS A 60 15.21 -3.92 -35.83
C LYS A 60 14.49 -5.22 -36.19
N GLY A 61 15.23 -6.33 -36.16
CA GLY A 61 14.72 -7.66 -36.53
C GLY A 61 14.45 -7.86 -38.04
N LEU A 62 14.84 -6.93 -38.92
CA LEU A 62 14.82 -7.14 -40.37
C LEU A 62 16.12 -7.77 -40.89
N PRO A 63 16.06 -8.58 -41.97
CA PRO A 63 14.87 -8.95 -42.73
C PRO A 63 14.01 -9.99 -41.99
N TYR A 64 12.70 -9.74 -41.92
CA TYR A 64 11.74 -10.63 -41.27
C TYR A 64 10.93 -11.40 -42.31
N LYS A 65 10.80 -12.72 -42.12
CA LYS A 65 9.97 -13.59 -42.96
C LYS A 65 8.78 -14.10 -42.15
N PRO A 66 7.55 -13.67 -42.49
CA PRO A 66 6.36 -14.16 -41.82
C PRO A 66 6.23 -15.69 -41.92
N PRO A 67 5.62 -16.37 -40.92
CA PRO A 67 5.43 -17.81 -40.96
C PRO A 67 4.61 -18.24 -42.19
N LYS A 68 5.01 -19.34 -42.86
CA LYS A 68 4.34 -19.81 -44.10
C LYS A 68 2.86 -20.21 -43.91
N ASN A 69 2.45 -20.56 -42.70
CA ASN A 69 1.13 -21.13 -42.39
C ASN A 69 0.33 -20.28 -41.38
N ILE A 70 0.29 -18.95 -41.54
CA ILE A 70 -0.41 -18.01 -40.63
C ILE A 70 -1.85 -18.44 -40.32
N ARG A 71 -2.62 -18.90 -41.32
CA ARG A 71 -4.02 -19.34 -41.14
C ARG A 71 -4.20 -20.59 -40.26
N LYS A 72 -3.13 -21.37 -40.02
CA LYS A 72 -3.15 -22.61 -39.21
C LYS A 72 -2.46 -22.46 -37.85
N MET A 73 -1.70 -21.38 -37.65
CA MET A 73 -0.92 -21.17 -36.43
C MET A 73 -1.70 -20.34 -35.42
N LYS A 74 -1.87 -20.89 -34.20
CA LYS A 74 -2.45 -20.14 -33.06
C LYS A 74 -1.55 -19.00 -32.55
N LYS A 75 -0.23 -19.04 -32.85
CA LYS A 75 0.79 -18.11 -32.35
C LYS A 75 1.84 -17.83 -33.45
N PRO A 76 1.67 -16.81 -34.31
CA PRO A 76 2.75 -16.40 -35.22
C PRO A 76 3.95 -15.92 -34.41
N LYS A 77 5.17 -16.24 -34.84
CA LYS A 77 6.40 -15.74 -34.21
C LYS A 77 6.54 -14.25 -34.56
N PRO A 78 6.55 -13.31 -33.61
CA PRO A 78 6.69 -11.89 -33.94
C PRO A 78 8.08 -11.55 -34.50
N ARG A 79 8.18 -10.39 -35.17
CA ARG A 79 9.46 -9.75 -35.50
C ARG A 79 10.08 -9.17 -34.23
N LEU A 80 9.30 -8.35 -33.52
CA LEU A 80 9.67 -7.70 -32.26
C LEU A 80 8.67 -8.09 -31.18
N GLU A 81 9.16 -8.38 -29.98
CA GLU A 81 8.33 -8.80 -28.85
C GLU A 81 8.67 -8.01 -27.58
N TYR A 82 7.66 -7.33 -27.03
CA TYR A 82 7.76 -6.48 -25.86
C TYR A 82 6.75 -6.91 -24.80
N TRP A 83 7.11 -6.79 -23.53
CA TRP A 83 6.22 -7.09 -22.41
C TRP A 83 5.95 -5.86 -21.54
N CYS A 84 4.70 -5.69 -21.12
CA CYS A 84 4.32 -4.87 -19.97
C CYS A 84 4.13 -5.84 -18.79
N VAL A 85 4.80 -5.60 -17.67
CA VAL A 85 4.79 -6.47 -16.49
C VAL A 85 4.33 -5.66 -15.28
N SER A 86 3.28 -6.15 -14.62
CA SER A 86 2.76 -5.61 -13.36
C SER A 86 2.92 -6.63 -12.22
N PRO A 87 2.83 -6.24 -10.93
CA PRO A 87 2.97 -7.17 -9.83
C PRO A 87 1.89 -8.25 -9.84
N THR A 88 0.64 -7.88 -10.14
CA THR A 88 -0.50 -8.79 -10.26
C THR A 88 -1.25 -8.57 -11.57
N TYR A 89 -2.10 -9.52 -11.98
CA TYR A 89 -2.91 -9.37 -13.19
C TYR A 89 -3.90 -8.21 -13.09
N ALA A 90 -4.52 -7.98 -11.93
CA ALA A 90 -5.42 -6.85 -11.71
C ALA A 90 -4.71 -5.50 -11.95
N MET A 91 -3.45 -5.39 -11.51
CA MET A 91 -2.66 -4.18 -11.75
C MET A 91 -2.24 -4.01 -13.23
N SER A 92 -2.34 -5.05 -14.05
CA SER A 92 -2.03 -4.94 -15.48
C SER A 92 -3.07 -4.13 -16.26
N GLU A 93 -4.29 -3.98 -15.72
CA GLU A 93 -5.37 -3.20 -16.34
C GLU A 93 -4.98 -1.72 -16.46
N ILE A 94 -4.32 -1.16 -15.44
CA ILE A 94 -3.81 0.22 -15.45
C ILE A 94 -2.79 0.41 -16.59
N GLN A 95 -1.86 -0.55 -16.78
CA GLN A 95 -0.91 -0.48 -17.90
C GLN A 95 -1.61 -0.61 -19.26
N GLN A 96 -2.69 -1.40 -19.35
CA GLN A 96 -3.47 -1.55 -20.58
C GLN A 96 -4.18 -0.25 -20.93
N GLU A 97 -4.81 0.40 -19.95
CA GLU A 97 -5.47 1.70 -20.11
C GLU A 97 -4.48 2.77 -20.57
N GLU A 98 -3.38 2.96 -19.84
CA GLU A 98 -2.37 3.97 -20.17
C GLU A 98 -1.70 3.73 -21.52
N LEU A 99 -1.50 2.47 -21.92
CA LEU A 99 -0.98 2.17 -23.24
C LEU A 99 -2.03 2.36 -24.35
N SER A 100 -3.31 2.13 -24.07
CA SER A 100 -4.39 2.35 -25.02
C SER A 100 -4.53 3.82 -25.41
N ASP A 101 -4.28 4.73 -24.47
CA ASP A 101 -4.30 6.18 -24.69
C ASP A 101 -3.11 6.68 -25.53
N VAL A 102 -2.07 5.86 -25.68
CA VAL A 102 -0.82 6.22 -26.37
C VAL A 102 -0.72 5.59 -27.76
N LEU A 103 -1.32 4.41 -27.97
CA LEU A 103 -1.23 3.68 -29.23
C LEU A 103 -2.17 4.27 -30.29
N PRO A 104 -1.65 4.77 -31.44
CA PRO A 104 -2.50 5.20 -32.55
C PRO A 104 -3.30 4.04 -33.12
N GLU A 105 -4.60 4.26 -33.36
CA GLU A 105 -5.51 3.22 -33.88
C GLU A 105 -5.00 2.64 -35.21
N GLU A 106 -4.37 3.46 -36.06
CA GLU A 106 -3.84 3.03 -37.35
C GLU A 106 -2.66 2.07 -37.23
N MET A 107 -1.97 2.02 -36.09
CA MET A 107 -0.87 1.08 -35.86
C MET A 107 -1.36 -0.28 -35.37
N ILE A 108 -2.54 -0.34 -34.77
CA ILE A 108 -3.08 -1.55 -34.16
C ILE A 108 -3.59 -2.48 -35.27
N GLU A 109 -3.00 -3.68 -35.36
CA GLU A 109 -3.47 -4.75 -36.25
C GLU A 109 -4.56 -5.58 -35.57
N SER A 110 -4.38 -5.88 -34.28
CA SER A 110 -5.42 -6.51 -33.45
C SER A 110 -5.15 -6.33 -31.96
N TRP A 111 -6.21 -6.17 -31.18
CA TRP A 111 -6.16 -6.20 -29.71
C TRP A 111 -6.94 -7.42 -29.21
N ASP A 112 -6.25 -8.37 -28.56
CA ASP A 112 -6.83 -9.61 -28.05
C ASP A 112 -6.87 -9.54 -26.52
N LEU A 113 -7.91 -8.88 -25.99
CA LEU A 113 -8.13 -8.67 -24.54
C LEU A 113 -8.15 -10.01 -23.78
N SER A 114 -8.78 -11.04 -24.36
CA SER A 114 -8.84 -12.38 -23.75
C SER A 114 -7.47 -13.03 -23.53
N LYS A 115 -6.45 -12.58 -24.26
CA LYS A 115 -5.08 -13.09 -24.17
C LYS A 115 -4.08 -12.03 -23.72
N ASN A 116 -4.55 -10.86 -23.28
CA ASN A 116 -3.72 -9.77 -22.79
C ASN A 116 -2.57 -9.43 -23.75
N ARG A 117 -2.90 -9.16 -25.02
CA ARG A 117 -1.88 -8.82 -26.03
C ARG A 117 -2.40 -7.92 -27.13
N VAL A 118 -1.50 -7.12 -27.69
CA VAL A 118 -1.74 -6.25 -28.83
C VAL A 118 -0.73 -6.59 -29.93
N TRP A 119 -1.23 -6.76 -31.15
CA TRP A 119 -0.41 -6.81 -32.35
C TRP A 119 -0.46 -5.46 -33.02
N LEU A 120 0.72 -4.89 -33.26
CA LEU A 120 0.89 -3.73 -34.12
C LEU A 120 1.34 -4.18 -35.50
N LYS A 121 1.06 -3.34 -36.51
CA LYS A 121 1.55 -3.52 -37.87
C LYS A 121 3.06 -3.73 -37.88
N GLY A 122 3.52 -4.57 -38.82
CA GLY A 122 4.94 -4.90 -38.92
C GLY A 122 5.41 -6.03 -37.98
N TRP A 123 4.46 -6.88 -37.54
CA TRP A 123 4.71 -8.08 -36.72
C TRP A 123 5.30 -7.76 -35.35
N VAL A 124 4.84 -6.67 -34.75
CA VAL A 124 5.25 -6.26 -33.40
C VAL A 124 4.20 -6.74 -32.40
N LEU A 125 4.64 -7.45 -31.36
CA LEU A 125 3.77 -8.00 -30.33
C LEU A 125 4.07 -7.36 -28.98
N ILE A 126 3.04 -6.77 -28.38
CA ILE A 126 3.03 -6.32 -26.99
C ILE A 126 2.18 -7.30 -26.17
N GLN A 127 2.67 -7.76 -25.03
CA GLN A 127 1.91 -8.62 -24.10
C GLN A 127 1.90 -8.05 -22.70
N PHE A 128 0.77 -8.13 -22.03
CA PHE A 128 0.65 -7.80 -20.61
C PHE A 128 0.82 -9.08 -19.78
N LYS A 129 1.67 -9.02 -18.76
CA LYS A 129 2.10 -10.13 -17.92
C LYS A 129 2.00 -9.73 -16.45
N SER A 130 1.85 -10.74 -15.60
CA SER A 130 1.89 -10.60 -14.15
C SER A 130 3.16 -11.23 -13.59
N ALA A 131 3.80 -10.55 -12.64
CA ALA A 131 4.95 -11.04 -11.88
C ALA A 131 4.56 -11.85 -10.63
N ASP A 132 3.26 -12.05 -10.37
CA ASP A 132 2.75 -12.83 -9.22
C ASP A 132 3.34 -14.26 -9.18
N ASN A 133 3.47 -14.87 -10.37
CA ASN A 133 4.24 -16.09 -10.59
C ASN A 133 5.42 -15.84 -11.55
N PRO A 134 6.62 -15.48 -11.03
CA PRO A 134 7.78 -15.14 -11.85
C PRO A 134 8.20 -16.24 -12.84
N LYS A 135 8.00 -17.51 -12.47
CA LYS A 135 8.30 -18.68 -13.33
C LYS A 135 7.54 -18.69 -14.65
N SER A 136 6.45 -17.93 -14.76
CA SER A 136 5.70 -17.79 -16.01
C SER A 136 6.40 -16.88 -17.03
N LEU A 137 7.40 -16.10 -16.60
CA LEU A 137 8.15 -15.13 -17.41
C LEU A 137 9.37 -15.77 -18.10
N VAL A 138 9.26 -17.04 -18.50
CA VAL A 138 10.36 -17.82 -19.10
C VAL A 138 10.17 -18.00 -20.61
N GLY A 139 11.29 -18.10 -21.34
CA GLY A 139 11.33 -18.86 -22.60
C GLY A 139 11.17 -18.04 -23.88
N LYS A 140 11.29 -16.71 -23.83
CA LYS A 140 11.26 -15.83 -25.01
C LYS A 140 12.29 -14.72 -24.92
N GLY A 141 13.00 -14.48 -26.02
CA GLY A 141 13.86 -13.29 -26.16
C GLY A 141 13.02 -12.03 -26.41
N LEU A 142 13.23 -10.98 -25.63
CA LEU A 142 12.46 -9.73 -25.64
C LEU A 142 13.29 -8.58 -26.19
N ASP A 143 12.62 -7.71 -26.96
CA ASP A 143 13.21 -6.49 -27.52
C ASP A 143 13.15 -5.31 -26.53
N GLY A 144 12.23 -5.38 -25.58
CA GLY A 144 12.14 -4.46 -24.44
C GLY A 144 11.02 -4.85 -23.45
N VAL A 145 11.04 -4.24 -22.28
CA VAL A 145 10.05 -4.47 -21.22
C VAL A 145 9.72 -3.19 -20.46
N TRP A 146 8.45 -3.02 -20.08
CA TRP A 146 8.02 -2.02 -19.11
C TRP A 146 7.53 -2.70 -17.83
N LEU A 147 8.22 -2.47 -16.71
CA LEU A 147 7.82 -2.94 -15.39
C LEU A 147 7.18 -1.81 -14.60
N ASP A 148 5.89 -1.93 -14.28
CA ASP A 148 5.20 -0.96 -13.43
C ASP A 148 5.06 -1.46 -11.99
N GLU A 149 5.11 -0.55 -11.03
CA GLU A 149 5.17 -0.82 -9.60
C GLU A 149 6.26 -1.86 -9.23
N ALA A 150 7.44 -1.71 -9.85
CA ALA A 150 8.52 -2.70 -9.82
C ALA A 150 9.04 -3.06 -8.42
N SER A 151 9.10 -2.10 -7.48
CA SER A 151 9.50 -2.33 -6.08
C SER A 151 8.68 -3.42 -5.37
N LYS A 152 7.44 -3.68 -5.83
CA LYS A 152 6.51 -4.68 -5.27
C LYS A 152 6.70 -6.09 -5.85
N MET A 153 7.50 -6.23 -6.89
CA MET A 153 7.80 -7.53 -7.48
C MET A 153 8.84 -8.27 -6.66
N LYS A 154 8.96 -9.58 -6.85
CA LYS A 154 10.06 -10.38 -6.26
C LYS A 154 11.35 -10.14 -7.05
N ALA A 155 12.50 -10.07 -6.39
CA ALA A 155 13.80 -9.90 -7.04
C ALA A 155 14.05 -10.91 -8.18
N GLU A 156 13.61 -12.16 -7.99
CA GLU A 156 13.73 -13.24 -8.97
C GLU A 156 13.04 -12.90 -10.31
N THR A 157 11.99 -12.07 -10.32
CA THR A 157 11.33 -11.58 -11.54
C THR A 157 12.33 -10.96 -12.51
N TRP A 158 13.26 -10.15 -11.99
CA TRP A 158 14.31 -9.55 -12.79
C TRP A 158 15.51 -10.48 -12.94
N SER A 159 16.15 -10.85 -11.83
CA SER A 159 17.45 -11.53 -11.82
C SER A 159 17.37 -12.98 -12.34
N GLY A 160 16.22 -13.63 -12.21
CA GLY A 160 15.98 -15.02 -12.63
C GLY A 160 15.34 -15.15 -14.01
N TYR A 161 14.63 -14.13 -14.51
CA TYR A 161 13.80 -14.27 -15.71
C TYR A 161 13.97 -13.13 -16.73
N LEU A 162 13.58 -11.90 -16.41
CA LEU A 162 13.50 -10.83 -17.40
C LEU A 162 14.88 -10.37 -17.91
N SER A 163 15.89 -10.32 -17.04
CA SER A 163 17.26 -9.99 -17.44
C SER A 163 17.81 -10.97 -18.49
N TYR A 164 17.59 -12.27 -18.31
CA TYR A 164 17.94 -13.29 -19.32
C TYR A 164 17.12 -13.15 -20.60
N ALA A 165 15.81 -12.84 -20.48
CA ALA A 165 14.95 -12.66 -21.63
C ALA A 165 15.39 -11.47 -22.52
N LEU A 166 15.95 -10.41 -21.94
CA LEU A 166 16.47 -9.26 -22.68
C LEU A 166 17.88 -9.48 -23.25
N ALA A 167 18.66 -10.41 -22.67
CA ALA A 167 20.08 -10.61 -22.99
C ALA A 167 20.31 -10.97 -24.47
N ASP A 168 19.53 -11.90 -25.01
CA ASP A 168 19.70 -12.41 -26.39
C ASP A 168 19.57 -11.34 -27.48
N LYS A 169 18.79 -10.29 -27.22
CA LYS A 169 18.43 -9.27 -28.20
C LYS A 169 18.98 -7.88 -27.87
N GLY A 170 19.72 -7.74 -26.77
CA GLY A 170 20.12 -6.43 -26.26
C GLY A 170 18.90 -5.54 -25.95
N GLY A 171 17.84 -6.14 -25.39
CA GLY A 171 16.61 -5.42 -25.10
C GLY A 171 16.78 -4.33 -24.05
N TRP A 172 15.92 -3.32 -24.10
CA TRP A 172 15.87 -2.17 -23.18
C TRP A 172 14.81 -2.38 -22.09
N SER A 173 14.86 -1.58 -21.02
CA SER A 173 13.85 -1.63 -19.95
C SER A 173 13.40 -0.24 -19.51
N VAL A 174 12.12 -0.14 -19.16
CA VAL A 174 11.50 1.03 -18.51
C VAL A 174 10.90 0.54 -17.19
N TRP A 175 11.19 1.23 -16.10
CA TRP A 175 10.72 0.89 -14.77
C TRP A 175 9.96 2.07 -14.21
N THR A 176 8.76 1.86 -13.69
CA THR A 176 7.99 2.87 -12.98
C THR A 176 7.66 2.35 -11.59
N THR A 177 7.95 3.13 -10.55
CA THR A 177 7.68 2.66 -9.19
C THR A 177 7.51 3.78 -8.18
N THR A 178 6.91 3.42 -7.05
CA THR A 178 6.97 4.19 -5.79
C THR A 178 7.89 3.39 -4.86
N PRO A 179 8.86 4.01 -4.16
CA PRO A 179 9.73 3.29 -3.23
C PRO A 179 8.96 2.52 -2.16
N GLU A 180 9.39 1.29 -1.90
CA GLU A 180 8.88 0.42 -0.82
C GLU A 180 10.00 0.15 0.19
N GLY A 181 10.68 1.23 0.61
CA GLY A 181 11.85 1.16 1.47
C GLY A 181 13.12 0.74 0.73
N ILE A 182 14.19 0.50 1.50
CA ILE A 182 15.43 -0.09 1.01
C ILE A 182 15.19 -1.59 0.87
N ASN A 183 14.80 -2.00 -0.34
CA ASN A 183 14.59 -3.40 -0.71
C ASN A 183 15.45 -3.79 -1.91
N TRP A 184 15.27 -4.99 -2.46
CA TRP A 184 16.01 -5.48 -3.64
C TRP A 184 15.99 -4.49 -4.82
N PHE A 185 14.91 -3.75 -5.03
CA PHE A 185 14.82 -2.80 -6.12
C PHE A 185 15.72 -1.59 -5.87
N ALA A 186 15.75 -1.09 -4.63
CA ALA A 186 16.70 -0.04 -4.25
C ALA A 186 18.16 -0.53 -4.44
N GLU A 187 18.47 -1.72 -3.93
CA GLU A 187 19.83 -2.26 -3.88
C GLU A 187 20.38 -2.73 -5.24
N ASP A 188 19.57 -3.47 -6.01
CA ASP A 188 20.04 -4.12 -7.24
C ASP A 188 19.81 -3.27 -8.50
N ILE A 189 18.79 -2.39 -8.46
CA ILE A 189 18.31 -1.62 -9.62
C ILE A 189 18.65 -0.14 -9.46
N VAL A 190 18.20 0.52 -8.39
CA VAL A 190 18.39 1.96 -8.23
C VAL A 190 19.86 2.31 -8.01
N LEU A 191 20.55 1.63 -7.08
CA LEU A 191 21.99 1.86 -6.85
C LEU A 191 22.85 1.55 -8.08
N ARG A 192 22.35 0.80 -9.06
CA ARG A 192 23.08 0.53 -10.30
C ARG A 192 23.19 1.76 -11.21
N GLY A 193 22.14 2.59 -11.25
CA GLY A 193 22.03 3.74 -12.14
C GLY A 193 22.77 4.99 -11.68
N GLN A 194 22.48 6.10 -12.36
CA GLN A 194 22.97 7.44 -12.00
C GLN A 194 22.40 7.92 -10.66
N TYR A 195 23.18 8.67 -9.89
CA TYR A 195 22.73 9.24 -8.61
C TYR A 195 21.43 10.05 -8.75
N VAL A 196 20.53 9.86 -7.77
CA VAL A 196 19.34 10.70 -7.54
C VAL A 196 19.19 10.93 -6.04
N ASP A 197 18.80 12.14 -5.65
CA ASP A 197 18.56 12.48 -4.25
C ASP A 197 17.20 11.95 -3.77
N ALA A 198 17.11 10.63 -3.61
CA ALA A 198 15.92 9.90 -3.16
C ALA A 198 16.11 9.27 -1.76
N GLY A 199 17.04 9.80 -0.96
CA GLY A 199 17.34 9.30 0.39
C GLY A 199 18.32 8.12 0.44
N LEU A 200 19.14 7.93 -0.61
CA LEU A 200 20.27 7.00 -0.63
C LEU A 200 21.57 7.81 -0.78
N GLU A 201 22.68 7.28 -0.26
CA GLU A 201 23.97 8.00 -0.26
C GLU A 201 24.64 7.93 -1.64
N GLU A 202 25.20 9.04 -2.10
CA GLU A 202 25.80 9.16 -3.45
C GLU A 202 26.90 8.11 -3.69
N GLU A 203 27.69 7.80 -2.67
CA GLU A 203 28.80 6.85 -2.73
C GLU A 203 28.35 5.40 -2.96
N GLN A 204 27.06 5.10 -2.75
CA GLN A 204 26.50 3.76 -2.99
C GLN A 204 26.18 3.52 -4.46
N TYR A 205 26.09 4.58 -5.29
CA TYR A 205 25.69 4.46 -6.68
C TYR A 205 26.84 4.00 -7.58
N MET A 206 26.58 2.97 -8.37
CA MET A 206 27.53 2.39 -9.32
C MET A 206 27.70 3.26 -10.57
N ASN A 207 26.71 4.12 -10.89
CA ASN A 207 26.71 4.98 -12.08
C ASN A 207 26.97 4.21 -13.39
N ASP A 208 26.35 3.04 -13.54
CA ASP A 208 26.44 2.25 -14.76
C ASP A 208 25.85 3.05 -15.95
N PRO A 209 26.60 3.27 -17.04
CA PRO A 209 26.12 4.06 -18.18
C PRO A 209 24.94 3.44 -18.92
N GLU A 210 24.64 2.14 -18.72
CA GLU A 210 23.43 1.52 -19.26
C GLU A 210 22.17 1.77 -18.40
N TRP A 211 22.30 2.44 -17.25
CA TRP A 211 21.22 2.64 -16.28
C TRP A 211 21.08 4.12 -15.89
N ARG A 212 19.87 4.66 -16.06
CA ARG A 212 19.55 6.03 -15.67
C ARG A 212 18.38 6.06 -14.72
N ASN A 213 18.59 6.65 -13.55
CA ASN A 213 17.53 6.92 -12.60
C ASN A 213 16.91 8.29 -12.88
N PHE A 214 15.60 8.37 -12.70
CA PHE A 214 14.82 9.60 -12.67
C PHE A 214 14.07 9.63 -11.36
N TYR A 215 13.95 10.83 -10.78
CA TYR A 215 13.34 11.00 -9.49
C TYR A 215 12.46 12.24 -9.40
N TRP A 216 11.24 12.05 -8.89
CA TRP A 216 10.35 13.16 -8.59
C TRP A 216 9.29 12.81 -7.56
N THR A 217 8.74 13.86 -6.97
CA THR A 217 7.72 13.80 -5.93
C THR A 217 6.35 14.07 -6.54
N SER A 218 5.30 13.83 -5.76
CA SER A 218 3.95 14.25 -6.16
C SER A 218 3.81 15.78 -6.28
N LEU A 219 4.68 16.54 -5.61
CA LEU A 219 4.71 18.01 -5.65
C LEU A 219 5.18 18.54 -7.01
N ASP A 220 5.90 17.73 -7.79
CA ASP A 220 6.36 18.10 -9.13
C ASP A 220 5.22 18.09 -10.18
N ASN A 221 4.05 17.54 -9.84
CA ASN A 221 2.90 17.50 -10.74
C ASN A 221 2.08 18.82 -10.64
N PRO A 222 2.03 19.67 -11.68
CA PRO A 222 1.51 21.04 -11.56
C PRO A 222 -0.02 21.15 -11.47
N ILE A 223 -0.78 20.04 -11.47
CA ILE A 223 -2.25 20.06 -11.45
C ILE A 223 -2.76 20.72 -10.14
N PRO A 224 -3.45 21.88 -10.20
CA PRO A 224 -3.79 22.64 -8.99
C PRO A 224 -4.67 21.91 -7.98
N GLU A 225 -5.66 21.16 -8.46
CA GLU A 225 -6.55 20.40 -7.58
C GLU A 225 -5.83 19.25 -6.89
N LEU A 226 -4.96 18.56 -7.63
CA LEU A 226 -4.09 17.53 -7.07
C LEU A 226 -3.18 18.11 -5.99
N GLN A 227 -2.57 19.28 -6.24
CA GLN A 227 -1.71 19.93 -5.25
C GLN A 227 -2.45 20.29 -3.95
N ARG A 228 -3.71 20.73 -4.03
CA ARG A 228 -4.54 20.94 -2.83
C ARG A 228 -4.75 19.64 -2.05
N ASN A 229 -4.99 18.53 -2.73
CA ASN A 229 -5.19 17.23 -2.09
C ASN A 229 -3.89 16.67 -1.49
N ILE A 230 -2.76 16.83 -2.19
CA ILE A 230 -1.43 16.47 -1.68
C ILE A 230 -1.11 17.28 -0.43
N GLN A 231 -1.38 18.59 -0.44
CA GLN A 231 -1.15 19.43 0.73
C GLN A 231 -1.96 18.96 1.94
N ARG A 232 -3.24 18.61 1.75
CA ARG A 232 -4.04 17.99 2.81
C ARG A 232 -3.44 16.69 3.32
N MET A 233 -2.97 15.82 2.42
CA MET A 233 -2.32 14.56 2.81
C MET A 233 -1.04 14.81 3.61
N ILE A 234 -0.23 15.82 3.25
CA ILE A 234 0.96 16.20 4.02
C ILE A 234 0.57 16.64 5.44
N GLU A 235 -0.51 17.40 5.58
CA GLU A 235 -1.01 17.89 6.86
C GLU A 235 -1.63 16.77 7.71
N THR A 236 -2.32 15.80 7.10
CA THR A 236 -3.07 14.78 7.84
C THR A 236 -2.29 13.49 8.05
N TYR A 237 -1.52 13.01 7.07
CA TYR A 237 -0.87 11.71 7.15
C TYR A 237 0.49 11.79 7.85
N PRO A 238 0.89 10.73 8.57
CA PRO A 238 2.19 10.73 9.22
C PRO A 238 3.38 10.88 8.26
N GLU A 239 4.46 11.45 8.79
CA GLU A 239 5.60 11.91 8.00
C GLU A 239 6.23 10.81 7.16
N ARG A 240 6.31 9.57 7.67
CA ARG A 240 6.81 8.42 6.92
C ARG A 240 5.94 8.06 5.70
N TYR A 241 4.62 8.12 5.82
CA TYR A 241 3.75 7.88 4.66
C TYR A 241 3.89 9.00 3.63
N VAL A 242 4.05 10.24 4.09
CA VAL A 242 4.33 11.39 3.23
C VAL A 242 5.70 11.22 2.55
N ASP A 243 6.75 10.91 3.29
CA ASP A 243 8.10 10.75 2.77
C ASP A 243 8.18 9.63 1.73
N ARG A 244 7.48 8.52 1.94
CA ARG A 244 7.43 7.42 0.99
C ARG A 244 6.50 7.67 -0.20
N GLU A 245 5.23 7.95 0.07
CA GLU A 245 4.20 7.97 -0.97
C GLU A 245 4.19 9.29 -1.75
N ILE A 246 4.55 10.41 -1.11
CA ILE A 246 4.54 11.75 -1.72
C ILE A 246 5.94 12.17 -2.13
N ARG A 247 6.91 12.06 -1.22
CA ARG A 247 8.30 12.48 -1.48
C ARG A 247 9.17 11.37 -2.07
N ALA A 248 8.68 10.13 -2.20
CA ALA A 248 9.40 9.02 -2.81
C ALA A 248 10.82 8.80 -2.26
N LYS A 249 10.99 8.87 -0.93
CA LYS A 249 12.25 8.53 -0.26
C LYS A 249 12.36 7.02 -0.02
N PHE A 250 13.57 6.47 -0.15
CA PHE A 250 13.86 5.06 0.15
C PHE A 250 14.13 4.80 1.65
N ASN A 251 14.72 5.76 2.36
CA ASN A 251 15.19 5.62 3.75
C ASN A 251 14.12 5.94 4.82
N VAL A 252 12.90 5.43 4.64
CA VAL A 252 11.74 5.86 5.44
C VAL A 252 11.41 4.91 6.60
N PHE A 253 11.96 3.69 6.61
CA PHE A 253 11.60 2.70 7.61
C PHE A 253 12.38 2.90 8.93
N HIS A 254 11.64 3.31 9.96
CA HIS A 254 12.05 3.25 11.36
C HIS A 254 11.27 2.14 12.07
N GLY A 255 11.98 1.38 12.93
CA GLY A 255 11.55 0.06 13.39
C GLY A 255 10.28 -0.06 14.25
N GLN A 256 9.51 1.00 14.50
CA GLN A 256 8.21 0.93 15.19
C GLN A 256 7.04 1.15 14.21
N VAL A 257 5.96 0.37 14.37
CA VAL A 257 4.76 0.48 13.53
C VAL A 257 3.97 1.76 13.82
N TYR A 258 3.97 2.27 15.05
CA TYR A 258 3.35 3.55 15.41
C TYR A 258 4.41 4.49 15.99
N ASP A 259 5.32 4.98 15.14
CA ASP A 259 6.42 5.88 15.53
C ASP A 259 5.91 7.27 15.95
N GLU A 260 4.67 7.61 15.58
CA GLU A 260 3.99 8.82 16.04
C GLU A 260 3.60 8.74 17.51
N PHE A 261 3.39 7.52 18.04
CA PHE A 261 3.00 7.33 19.44
C PHE A 261 4.14 7.75 20.38
N LYS A 262 3.79 8.65 21.28
CA LYS A 262 4.65 9.20 22.34
C LYS A 262 3.88 9.24 23.64
N ARG A 263 4.38 8.60 24.70
CA ARG A 263 3.73 8.64 26.02
C ARG A 263 3.49 10.08 26.51
N ALA A 264 4.44 10.98 26.29
CA ALA A 264 4.36 12.39 26.68
C ALA A 264 3.31 13.21 25.93
N THR A 265 2.59 12.59 24.99
CA THR A 265 1.55 13.25 24.18
C THR A 265 0.23 12.48 24.24
N HIS A 266 0.28 11.15 24.15
CA HIS A 266 -0.89 10.31 23.93
C HIS A 266 -1.41 9.62 25.20
N VAL A 267 -0.57 9.47 26.23
CA VAL A 267 -0.98 8.80 27.47
C VAL A 267 -1.54 9.84 28.44
N VAL A 268 -2.82 9.72 28.74
CA VAL A 268 -3.56 10.64 29.62
C VAL A 268 -4.05 9.89 30.87
N GLU A 269 -4.35 10.61 31.94
CA GLU A 269 -5.07 10.04 33.08
C GLU A 269 -6.56 10.31 32.89
N MET A 270 -7.40 9.27 32.94
CA MET A 270 -8.85 9.40 32.83
C MET A 270 -9.52 8.93 34.11
N ARG A 271 -10.35 9.79 34.72
CA ARG A 271 -11.13 9.47 35.90
C ARG A 271 -12.61 9.65 35.60
N CYS A 272 -13.40 8.57 35.75
CA CYS A 272 -14.85 8.65 35.63
C CYS A 272 -15.41 9.53 36.76
N LEU A 273 -16.13 10.59 36.40
CA LEU A 273 -16.84 11.47 37.32
C LEU A 273 -18.30 11.04 37.47
N ASP A 274 -18.94 10.64 36.36
CA ASP A 274 -20.31 10.16 36.33
C ASP A 274 -20.51 9.14 35.20
N GLN A 275 -20.67 7.87 35.57
CA GLN A 275 -20.85 6.76 34.63
C GLN A 275 -22.19 6.85 33.87
N SER A 276 -23.23 7.45 34.47
CA SER A 276 -24.58 7.49 33.88
C SER A 276 -24.66 8.36 32.62
N ILE A 277 -23.77 9.34 32.54
CA ILE A 277 -23.63 10.25 31.40
C ILE A 277 -22.25 10.13 30.74
N GLN A 278 -21.46 9.11 31.11
CA GLN A 278 -20.11 8.88 30.59
C GLN A 278 -19.21 10.14 30.66
N LEU A 279 -19.23 10.84 31.79
CA LEU A 279 -18.44 12.02 32.05
C LEU A 279 -17.11 11.65 32.71
N TYR A 280 -16.01 12.08 32.11
CA TYR A 280 -14.65 11.79 32.56
C TYR A 280 -13.84 13.08 32.69
N GLU A 281 -13.06 13.17 33.77
CA GLU A 281 -11.99 14.14 33.89
C GLU A 281 -10.74 13.55 33.23
N VAL A 282 -10.21 14.25 32.23
CA VAL A 282 -9.01 13.86 31.48
C VAL A 282 -7.89 14.84 31.79
N THR A 283 -6.80 14.31 32.35
CA THR A 283 -5.56 15.07 32.61
C THR A 283 -4.52 14.74 31.54
N TYR A 284 -4.14 15.75 30.77
CA TYR A 284 -3.17 15.65 29.69
C TYR A 284 -1.72 15.80 30.22
N PRO A 285 -0.70 15.30 29.49
CA PRO A 285 0.70 15.38 29.93
C PRO A 285 1.24 16.78 30.20
N ASP A 286 0.67 17.80 29.57
CA ASP A 286 1.01 19.22 29.78
C ASP A 286 0.36 19.83 31.04
N GLY A 287 -0.42 19.03 31.78
CA GLY A 287 -1.14 19.44 32.99
C GLY A 287 -2.49 20.08 32.73
N ILE A 288 -2.93 20.20 31.47
CA ILE A 288 -4.28 20.65 31.16
C ILE A 288 -5.27 19.57 31.64
N VAL A 289 -6.34 20.00 32.28
CA VAL A 289 -7.45 19.14 32.71
C VAL A 289 -8.70 19.54 31.94
N ARG A 290 -9.44 18.57 31.41
CA ARG A 290 -10.71 18.79 30.73
C ARG A 290 -11.74 17.75 31.14
N ASP A 291 -12.97 18.20 31.28
CA ASP A 291 -14.11 17.32 31.41
C ASP A 291 -14.60 16.94 30.00
N ILE A 292 -14.62 15.64 29.72
CA ILE A 292 -15.02 15.07 28.43
C ILE A 292 -16.22 14.17 28.68
N THR A 293 -17.28 14.40 27.91
CA THR A 293 -18.42 13.49 27.82
C THR A 293 -18.25 12.62 26.57
N PHE A 294 -18.25 11.31 26.75
CA PHE A 294 -18.24 10.38 25.62
C PHE A 294 -19.68 10.13 25.16
N ASN A 295 -19.97 10.48 23.91
CA ASN A 295 -21.31 10.35 23.36
C ASN A 295 -21.59 8.93 22.85
N ARG A 296 -20.52 8.16 22.62
CA ARG A 296 -20.54 6.84 22.02
C ARG A 296 -19.40 6.01 22.59
N PHE A 297 -19.60 4.69 22.67
CA PHE A 297 -18.54 3.75 23.00
C PHE A 297 -18.47 2.65 21.95
N ILE A 298 -17.27 2.43 21.42
CA ILE A 298 -17.01 1.29 20.53
C ILE A 298 -16.04 0.32 21.19
N GLY A 299 -16.14 -0.94 20.79
CA GLY A 299 -15.26 -2.02 21.22
C GLY A 299 -14.37 -2.50 20.09
N GLY A 300 -13.11 -2.78 20.40
CA GLY A 300 -12.22 -3.57 19.55
C GLY A 300 -11.98 -4.92 20.17
N MET A 301 -12.11 -6.02 19.44
CA MET A 301 -11.94 -7.37 19.97
C MET A 301 -10.96 -8.20 19.15
N ASP A 302 -9.98 -8.78 19.84
CA ASP A 302 -9.10 -9.82 19.29
C ASP A 302 -9.34 -11.15 20.01
N HIS A 303 -9.43 -12.23 19.25
CA HIS A 303 -9.74 -13.56 19.77
C HIS A 303 -8.47 -14.25 20.25
N GLY A 304 -8.53 -14.92 21.41
CA GLY A 304 -7.36 -15.59 21.97
C GLY A 304 -7.69 -16.63 23.02
N TRP A 305 -6.85 -17.66 23.09
CA TRP A 305 -6.83 -18.64 24.18
C TRP A 305 -5.41 -18.83 24.72
N ASN A 306 -4.48 -19.27 23.85
CA ASN A 306 -3.05 -19.31 24.16
C ASN A 306 -2.46 -17.91 24.03
N ASP A 307 -2.84 -17.23 22.96
CA ASP A 307 -2.69 -15.80 22.83
C ASP A 307 -3.78 -15.08 23.65
N PRO A 308 -3.52 -13.85 24.12
CA PRO A 308 -4.48 -13.06 24.87
C PRO A 308 -5.76 -12.78 24.08
N ALA A 309 -6.92 -13.00 24.69
CA ALA A 309 -8.17 -12.41 24.27
C ALA A 309 -8.22 -10.95 24.74
N VAL A 310 -8.54 -10.04 23.82
CA VAL A 310 -8.56 -8.60 24.08
C VAL A 310 -9.94 -8.02 23.81
N LEU A 311 -10.41 -7.13 24.69
CA LEU A 311 -11.49 -6.18 24.43
C LEU A 311 -11.06 -4.80 24.90
N LEU A 312 -11.02 -3.83 23.99
CA LEU A 312 -10.74 -2.42 24.31
C LEU A 312 -12.06 -1.63 24.36
N ALA A 313 -12.25 -0.82 25.41
CA ALA A 313 -13.32 0.17 25.45
C ALA A 313 -12.80 1.52 24.95
N ILE A 314 -13.42 2.03 23.88
CA ILE A 314 -13.01 3.27 23.24
C ILE A 314 -14.17 4.27 23.31
N GLY A 315 -13.98 5.34 24.07
CA GLY A 315 -14.93 6.46 24.15
C GLY A 315 -14.72 7.44 23.00
N CYS A 316 -15.79 7.86 22.35
CA CYS A 316 -15.75 8.81 21.23
C CYS A 316 -16.32 10.17 21.66
N ALA A 317 -15.60 11.26 21.37
CA ALA A 317 -16.00 12.63 21.63
C ALA A 317 -15.68 13.52 20.40
N GLY A 318 -16.67 13.73 19.54
CA GLY A 318 -16.45 14.40 18.26
C GLY A 318 -15.52 13.55 17.38
N GLU A 319 -14.41 14.13 16.91
CA GLU A 319 -13.38 13.41 16.13
C GLU A 319 -12.33 12.70 16.99
N ASP A 320 -12.45 12.77 18.33
CA ASP A 320 -11.46 12.25 19.26
C ASP A 320 -11.87 10.90 19.84
N TYR A 321 -10.89 9.99 19.92
CA TYR A 321 -11.00 8.65 20.48
C TYR A 321 -10.14 8.52 21.74
N TYR A 322 -10.69 7.84 22.74
CA TYR A 322 -10.05 7.62 24.03
C TYR A 322 -10.14 6.14 24.38
N ILE A 323 -9.01 5.43 24.42
CA ILE A 323 -8.98 4.06 24.96
C ILE A 323 -9.07 4.18 26.48
N VAL A 324 -10.25 3.87 27.03
CA VAL A 324 -10.62 4.12 28.44
C VAL A 324 -10.23 2.95 29.33
N GLU A 325 -10.50 1.72 28.87
CA GLU A 325 -10.24 0.49 29.60
C GLU A 325 -9.84 -0.64 28.63
N GLU A 326 -9.00 -1.56 29.12
CA GLU A 326 -8.61 -2.78 28.41
C GLU A 326 -8.98 -4.02 29.24
N SER A 327 -9.54 -5.04 28.58
CA SER A 327 -9.52 -6.42 29.05
C SER A 327 -8.46 -7.17 28.26
N TYR A 328 -7.47 -7.73 28.93
CA TYR A 328 -6.36 -8.48 28.30
C TYR A 328 -6.10 -9.75 29.11
N VAL A 329 -6.55 -10.91 28.60
CA VAL A 329 -6.67 -12.13 29.40
C VAL A 329 -6.30 -13.39 28.59
N GLN A 330 -5.67 -14.38 29.22
CA GLN A 330 -5.27 -15.64 28.58
C GLN A 330 -5.94 -16.82 29.29
N HIS A 331 -6.11 -17.93 28.58
CA HIS A 331 -6.64 -19.20 29.11
C HIS A 331 -8.02 -19.07 29.76
N VAL A 332 -8.87 -18.19 29.22
CA VAL A 332 -10.26 -18.00 29.67
C VAL A 332 -11.20 -18.46 28.56
N ASN A 333 -12.17 -19.29 28.93
CA ASN A 333 -13.07 -19.89 27.94
C ASN A 333 -14.06 -18.84 27.47
N VAL A 334 -14.44 -18.92 26.20
CA VAL A 334 -15.43 -18.00 25.62
C VAL A 334 -16.72 -18.05 26.44
N LEU A 335 -17.23 -19.27 26.69
CA LEU A 335 -18.42 -19.51 27.46
C LEU A 335 -18.23 -20.72 28.37
N VAL A 336 -18.51 -20.53 29.67
CA VAL A 336 -18.61 -21.61 30.65
C VAL A 336 -19.92 -21.42 31.39
N VAL A 337 -20.76 -22.45 31.35
CA VAL A 337 -22.05 -22.48 32.04
C VAL A 337 -22.07 -23.73 32.90
N ASN A 338 -22.36 -23.56 34.20
CA ASN A 338 -22.45 -24.68 35.11
C ASN A 338 -23.75 -25.47 34.94
N ASP A 339 -23.88 -26.60 35.65
CA ASP A 339 -25.05 -27.48 35.57
C ASP A 339 -26.38 -26.79 35.93
N SER A 340 -26.33 -25.66 36.65
CA SER A 340 -27.50 -24.85 37.00
C SER A 340 -27.87 -23.79 35.96
N GLY A 341 -27.16 -23.72 34.84
CA GLY A 341 -27.38 -22.74 33.78
C GLY A 341 -26.78 -21.35 34.06
N GLN A 342 -25.95 -21.22 35.09
CA GLN A 342 -25.30 -19.95 35.44
C GLN A 342 -23.92 -19.84 34.80
N MET A 343 -23.58 -18.66 34.29
CA MET A 343 -22.25 -18.38 33.76
C MET A 343 -21.20 -18.34 34.86
N GLU A 344 -20.15 -19.13 34.65
CA GLU A 344 -18.92 -19.04 35.44
C GLU A 344 -17.99 -17.94 34.88
N ASP A 345 -16.76 -17.87 35.37
CA ASP A 345 -15.76 -16.95 34.83
C ASP A 345 -15.40 -17.34 33.40
N CYS A 346 -15.84 -16.52 32.44
CA CYS A 346 -15.68 -16.71 31.01
C CYS A 346 -15.66 -15.35 30.30
N LEU A 347 -15.21 -15.31 29.04
CA LEU A 347 -15.09 -14.07 28.27
C LEU A 347 -16.45 -13.39 28.09
N VAL A 348 -17.52 -14.15 27.77
CA VAL A 348 -18.87 -13.60 27.64
C VAL A 348 -19.29 -12.82 28.89
N LYS A 349 -19.09 -13.38 30.08
CA LYS A 349 -19.45 -12.72 31.35
C LYS A 349 -18.68 -11.42 31.55
N ARG A 350 -17.36 -11.44 31.33
CA ARG A 350 -16.49 -10.25 31.47
C ARG A 350 -16.87 -9.15 30.49
N TYR A 351 -17.15 -9.51 29.25
CA TYR A 351 -17.53 -8.55 28.21
C TYR A 351 -18.93 -8.00 28.42
N LEU A 352 -19.86 -8.76 29.00
CA LEU A 352 -21.16 -8.26 29.45
C LEU A 352 -21.03 -7.25 30.60
N GLU A 353 -20.15 -7.51 31.57
CA GLU A 353 -19.85 -6.57 32.65
C GLU A 353 -19.26 -5.26 32.10
N MET A 354 -18.35 -5.35 31.13
CA MET A 354 -17.80 -4.20 30.42
C MET A 354 -18.88 -3.45 29.62
N HIS A 355 -19.70 -4.18 28.86
CA HIS A 355 -20.82 -3.60 28.11
C HIS A 355 -21.86 -2.94 29.02
N SER A 356 -22.10 -3.46 30.23
CA SER A 356 -23.02 -2.84 31.20
C SER A 356 -22.54 -1.49 31.71
N ARG A 357 -21.23 -1.21 31.67
CA ARG A 357 -20.66 0.06 32.09
C ARG A 357 -20.60 1.06 30.94
N TYR A 358 -20.15 0.61 29.78
CA TYR A 358 -19.88 1.48 28.64
C TYR A 358 -21.02 1.58 27.63
N HIS A 359 -21.94 0.62 27.65
CA HIS A 359 -23.05 0.53 26.70
C HIS A 359 -22.58 0.64 25.25
N PHE A 360 -21.65 -0.24 24.86
CA PHE A 360 -21.09 -0.26 23.51
C PHE A 360 -22.18 -0.16 22.44
N ASP A 361 -22.01 0.76 21.51
CA ASP A 361 -22.83 0.82 20.31
C ASP A 361 -22.51 -0.38 19.43
N GLU A 362 -21.21 -0.66 19.25
CA GLU A 362 -20.69 -1.71 18.40
C GLU A 362 -19.36 -2.25 18.92
N ILE A 363 -19.11 -3.55 18.72
CA ILE A 363 -17.83 -4.20 19.02
C ILE A 363 -17.33 -4.85 17.73
N TRP A 364 -16.20 -4.40 17.21
CA TRP A 364 -15.59 -4.94 15.99
C TRP A 364 -14.59 -6.03 16.34
N ALA A 365 -14.81 -7.23 15.81
CA ALA A 365 -14.01 -8.41 16.11
C ALA A 365 -13.39 -9.03 14.86
N ASP A 366 -12.28 -9.74 15.06
CA ASP A 366 -11.65 -10.55 14.01
C ASP A 366 -12.66 -11.55 13.40
N PRO A 367 -12.91 -11.53 12.07
CA PRO A 367 -13.83 -12.45 11.42
C PRO A 367 -13.35 -13.92 11.38
N SER A 368 -12.13 -14.23 11.80
CA SER A 368 -11.53 -15.56 11.71
C SER A 368 -12.23 -16.64 12.55
N GLU A 369 -12.91 -16.26 13.65
CA GLU A 369 -13.56 -17.17 14.60
C GLU A 369 -15.10 -16.96 14.66
N PRO A 370 -15.86 -17.34 13.62
CA PRO A 370 -17.30 -17.07 13.53
C PRO A 370 -18.13 -17.75 14.63
N GLU A 371 -17.65 -18.84 15.22
CA GLU A 371 -18.32 -19.50 16.35
C GLU A 371 -18.32 -18.64 17.61
N TYR A 372 -17.22 -17.90 17.85
CA TYR A 372 -17.10 -17.00 18.99
C TYR A 372 -18.05 -15.81 18.80
N ILE A 373 -18.04 -15.21 17.61
CA ILE A 373 -18.96 -14.13 17.23
C ILE A 373 -20.41 -14.54 17.43
N SER A 374 -20.80 -15.73 16.95
CA SER A 374 -22.15 -16.28 17.15
C SER A 374 -22.51 -16.42 18.63
N THR A 375 -21.56 -16.88 19.45
CA THR A 375 -21.75 -17.02 20.89
C THR A 375 -21.97 -15.66 21.57
N TYR A 376 -21.15 -14.66 21.27
CA TYR A 376 -21.32 -13.31 21.82
C TYR A 376 -22.66 -12.68 21.41
N ARG A 377 -23.07 -12.81 20.15
CA ARG A 377 -24.38 -12.33 19.66
C ARG A 377 -25.56 -12.97 20.39
N LYS A 378 -25.45 -14.26 20.74
CA LYS A 378 -26.49 -14.98 21.50
C LYS A 378 -26.70 -14.42 22.91
N TYR A 379 -25.70 -13.74 23.47
CA TYR A 379 -25.78 -13.08 24.76
C TYR A 379 -25.92 -11.56 24.63
N ASP A 380 -26.45 -11.07 23.51
CA ASP A 380 -26.80 -9.66 23.27
C ASP A 380 -25.61 -8.68 23.30
N LEU A 381 -24.38 -9.16 23.07
CA LEU A 381 -23.25 -8.27 22.78
C LEU A 381 -23.37 -7.74 21.33
N PRO A 382 -23.18 -6.42 21.11
CA PRO A 382 -23.35 -5.79 19.79
C PRO A 382 -22.13 -5.99 18.88
N ILE A 383 -21.77 -7.26 18.64
CA ILE A 383 -20.54 -7.64 17.93
C ILE A 383 -20.74 -7.73 16.41
N LYS A 384 -19.80 -7.14 15.67
CA LYS A 384 -19.70 -7.12 14.22
C LYS A 384 -18.35 -7.71 13.76
N GLU A 385 -18.35 -8.24 12.55
CA GLU A 385 -17.15 -8.72 11.87
C GLU A 385 -16.39 -7.53 11.29
N ALA A 386 -15.11 -7.40 11.62
CA ALA A 386 -14.27 -6.29 11.18
C ALA A 386 -13.71 -6.52 9.76
N ASP A 387 -13.59 -5.44 8.97
CA ASP A 387 -12.59 -5.40 7.92
C ASP A 387 -11.20 -5.44 8.57
N ASN A 388 -10.46 -6.53 8.28
CA ASN A 388 -9.18 -6.83 8.88
C ASN A 388 -7.98 -6.43 8.00
N ALA A 389 -8.15 -5.53 7.03
CA ALA A 389 -7.06 -5.01 6.22
C ALA A 389 -5.94 -4.38 7.08
N ILE A 390 -4.75 -4.99 7.08
CA ILE A 390 -3.63 -4.61 7.96
C ILE A 390 -3.06 -3.24 7.56
N GLY A 391 -2.55 -3.11 6.33
CA GLY A 391 -1.88 -1.88 5.87
C GLY A 391 -2.77 -0.62 5.94
N PRO A 392 -3.97 -0.64 5.35
CA PRO A 392 -4.93 0.46 5.48
C PRO A 392 -5.31 0.77 6.93
N GLY A 393 -5.55 -0.26 7.75
CA GLY A 393 -5.90 -0.08 9.16
C GLY A 393 -4.78 0.54 9.99
N ILE A 394 -3.53 0.09 9.82
CA ILE A 394 -2.36 0.70 10.50
C ILE A 394 -2.22 2.17 10.11
N ARG A 395 -2.38 2.50 8.83
CA ARG A 395 -2.29 3.90 8.36
C ARG A 395 -3.35 4.79 9.00
N GLU A 396 -4.57 4.29 9.14
CA GLU A 396 -5.66 5.01 9.78
C GLU A 396 -5.35 5.29 11.26
N VAL A 397 -4.96 4.26 12.01
CA VAL A 397 -4.57 4.42 13.42
C VAL A 397 -3.39 5.37 13.58
N SER A 398 -2.39 5.29 12.69
CA SER A 398 -1.22 6.19 12.69
C SER A 398 -1.63 7.65 12.46
N THR A 399 -2.63 7.89 11.61
CA THR A 399 -3.19 9.23 11.37
C THR A 399 -3.83 9.81 12.64
N LEU A 400 -4.46 8.97 13.47
CA LEU A 400 -5.04 9.40 14.74
C LEU A 400 -3.98 9.74 15.81
N TYR A 401 -2.83 9.07 15.78
CA TYR A 401 -1.67 9.41 16.62
C TYR A 401 -0.89 10.62 16.10
N LYS A 402 -1.05 11.03 14.85
CA LYS A 402 -0.34 12.21 14.34
C LYS A 402 -0.81 13.47 15.08
N VAL A 403 0.14 14.21 15.65
CA VAL A 403 -0.11 15.57 16.14
C VAL A 403 -0.33 16.49 14.94
N LYS A 404 -1.53 17.05 14.80
CA LYS A 404 -1.89 17.91 13.66
C LYS A 404 -1.32 19.32 13.84
N ASP A 405 -0.69 19.87 12.81
CA ASP A 405 -0.07 21.22 12.85
C ASP A 405 -1.08 22.33 13.21
N GLY A 406 -2.31 22.23 12.72
CA GLY A 406 -3.34 23.24 12.95
C GLY A 406 -3.89 23.28 14.38
N THR A 407 -3.89 22.14 15.09
CA THR A 407 -4.47 22.04 16.44
C THR A 407 -3.42 21.85 17.54
N GLY A 408 -2.21 21.42 17.16
CA GLY A 408 -1.15 21.05 18.10
C GLY A 408 -1.43 19.79 18.92
N ARG A 409 -2.44 18.98 18.55
CA ARG A 409 -2.84 17.78 19.30
C ARG A 409 -3.24 16.61 18.39
N PRO A 410 -3.14 15.35 18.88
CA PRO A 410 -3.65 14.17 18.17
C PRO A 410 -5.16 13.98 18.39
N ASN A 411 -5.71 12.94 17.76
CA ASN A 411 -7.11 12.51 17.93
C ASN A 411 -7.26 11.18 18.68
N LEU A 412 -6.18 10.45 18.98
CA LEU A 412 -6.24 9.22 19.77
C LEU A 412 -5.42 9.35 21.05
N TYR A 413 -6.08 9.10 22.19
CA TYR A 413 -5.50 9.09 23.51
C TYR A 413 -5.69 7.73 24.18
N VAL A 414 -4.75 7.38 25.06
CA VAL A 414 -4.76 6.09 25.79
C VAL A 414 -4.73 6.38 27.28
N ASN A 415 -5.63 5.77 28.03
CA ASN A 415 -5.63 5.89 29.48
C ASN A 415 -4.37 5.24 30.05
N ARG A 416 -3.72 5.88 31.02
CA ARG A 416 -2.50 5.40 31.67
C ARG A 416 -2.65 4.00 32.27
N GLU A 417 -3.87 3.61 32.64
CA GLU A 417 -4.13 2.27 33.19
C GLU A 417 -4.18 1.16 32.12
N CYS A 418 -4.29 1.49 30.83
CA CYS A 418 -4.20 0.54 29.71
C CYS A 418 -2.75 0.15 29.42
N LYS A 419 -2.14 -0.58 30.37
CA LYS A 419 -0.71 -0.89 30.41
C LYS A 419 -0.31 -1.86 29.29
N SER A 420 -1.17 -2.81 28.94
CA SER A 420 -0.91 -3.77 27.86
C SER A 420 -0.93 -3.04 26.51
N GLU A 421 -1.96 -2.26 26.23
CA GLU A 421 -2.08 -1.44 25.01
C GLU A 421 -0.88 -0.49 24.83
N ILE A 422 -0.46 0.22 25.89
CA ILE A 422 0.71 1.10 25.83
C ILE A 422 1.98 0.29 25.53
N LYS A 423 2.17 -0.84 26.22
CA LYS A 423 3.35 -1.68 26.05
C LYS A 423 3.40 -2.28 24.65
N GLU A 424 2.30 -2.80 24.15
CA GLU A 424 2.22 -3.38 22.81
C GLU A 424 2.46 -2.30 21.75
N THR A 425 1.83 -1.13 21.85
CA THR A 425 2.04 -0.02 20.91
C THR A 425 3.53 0.36 20.79
N GLU A 426 4.27 0.43 21.91
CA GLU A 426 5.71 0.74 21.91
C GLU A 426 6.60 -0.38 21.36
N ASN A 427 6.14 -1.63 21.47
CA ASN A 427 6.90 -2.80 21.05
C ASN A 427 6.44 -3.37 19.70
N TYR A 428 5.43 -2.76 19.07
CA TYR A 428 4.92 -3.19 17.78
C TYR A 428 5.85 -2.69 16.68
N LYS A 429 6.45 -3.64 15.95
CA LYS A 429 7.54 -3.39 15.01
C LYS A 429 7.25 -4.00 13.65
N TRP A 430 7.89 -3.44 12.63
CA TRP A 430 7.94 -4.05 11.31
C TRP A 430 8.88 -5.25 11.34
N LYS A 431 8.53 -6.36 10.69
CA LYS A 431 9.40 -7.55 10.61
C LYS A 431 10.74 -7.18 10.00
N GLU A 432 11.82 -7.62 10.62
CA GLU A 432 13.16 -7.57 10.02
C GLU A 432 13.42 -8.85 9.22
N ASN A 433 13.68 -8.70 7.92
CA ASN A 433 14.15 -9.77 7.07
C ASN A 433 15.59 -10.16 7.45
N ARG A 434 16.02 -11.37 7.06
CA ARG A 434 17.36 -11.91 7.38
C ARG A 434 18.53 -11.03 6.93
N ASP A 435 18.29 -10.15 5.96
CA ASP A 435 19.27 -9.21 5.41
C ASP A 435 19.28 -7.85 6.13
N GLY A 436 18.50 -7.70 7.21
CA GLY A 436 18.38 -6.46 8.00
C GLY A 436 17.39 -5.44 7.42
N GLN A 437 16.68 -5.76 6.33
CA GLN A 437 15.65 -4.92 5.73
C GLN A 437 14.31 -5.06 6.45
N HIS A 438 13.60 -3.95 6.69
CA HIS A 438 12.26 -3.97 7.26
C HIS A 438 11.20 -4.30 6.19
N SER A 439 10.30 -5.22 6.52
CA SER A 439 9.11 -5.58 5.73
C SER A 439 7.92 -4.67 6.07
N GLU A 440 7.01 -4.45 5.12
CA GLU A 440 5.69 -3.85 5.39
C GLU A 440 4.75 -4.78 6.18
N GLU A 441 5.20 -5.99 6.50
CA GLU A 441 4.51 -6.86 7.43
C GLU A 441 4.95 -6.53 8.85
N ALA A 442 3.99 -6.22 9.71
CA ALA A 442 4.25 -6.08 11.13
C ALA A 442 4.63 -7.44 11.74
N GLU A 443 5.50 -7.43 12.76
CA GLU A 443 5.85 -8.61 13.53
C GLU A 443 4.59 -9.17 14.21
N ASP A 444 4.40 -10.48 14.06
CA ASP A 444 3.33 -11.23 14.72
C ASP A 444 3.73 -11.52 16.17
N LYS A 445 3.89 -10.45 16.95
CA LYS A 445 4.33 -10.49 18.34
C LYS A 445 3.91 -9.23 19.07
N ASN A 446 3.21 -9.38 20.20
CA ASN A 446 2.68 -8.27 21.01
C ASN A 446 1.73 -7.36 20.18
N ASN A 447 0.85 -7.96 19.39
CA ASN A 447 -0.05 -7.26 18.46
C ASN A 447 -1.54 -7.36 18.84
N HIS A 448 -1.92 -8.05 19.90
CA HIS A 448 -3.32 -8.37 20.20
C HIS A 448 -4.19 -7.13 20.46
N THR A 449 -3.67 -6.18 21.25
CA THR A 449 -4.29 -4.87 21.45
C THR A 449 -4.22 -4.01 20.20
N GLN A 450 -3.17 -4.17 19.38
CA GLN A 450 -2.99 -3.42 18.14
C GLN A 450 -3.99 -3.84 17.06
N ASP A 451 -4.26 -5.15 16.97
CA ASP A 451 -5.27 -5.73 16.11
C ASP A 451 -6.67 -5.35 16.59
N SER A 452 -6.97 -5.55 17.88
CA SER A 452 -8.22 -5.09 18.52
C SER A 452 -8.51 -3.61 18.24
N LYS A 453 -7.54 -2.71 18.50
CA LYS A 453 -7.65 -1.28 18.26
C LYS A 453 -7.85 -0.95 16.78
N ARG A 454 -7.10 -1.62 15.90
CA ARG A 454 -7.21 -1.45 14.45
C ARG A 454 -8.60 -1.85 13.95
N TYR A 455 -9.14 -2.97 14.42
CA TYR A 455 -10.49 -3.41 14.07
C TYR A 455 -11.54 -2.36 14.45
N ALA A 456 -11.49 -1.83 15.68
CA ALA A 456 -12.43 -0.80 16.10
C ALA A 456 -12.29 0.49 15.28
N LEU A 457 -11.10 1.11 15.29
CA LEU A 457 -10.92 2.46 14.75
C LEU A 457 -11.05 2.52 13.22
N TYR A 458 -10.58 1.49 12.50
CA TYR A 458 -10.65 1.46 11.04
C TYR A 458 -12.09 1.26 10.53
N ASN A 459 -12.86 0.39 11.16
CA ASN A 459 -14.25 0.15 10.75
C ASN A 459 -15.16 1.31 11.15
N ASP A 460 -14.92 1.91 12.32
CA ASP A 460 -15.67 3.06 12.78
C ASP A 460 -15.54 4.27 11.85
N ARG A 461 -14.31 4.60 11.44
CA ARG A 461 -14.03 5.67 10.47
C ARG A 461 -14.69 5.41 9.12
N LYS A 462 -14.71 4.16 8.66
CA LYS A 462 -15.37 3.77 7.40
C LYS A 462 -16.88 3.98 7.45
N ASP A 463 -17.50 3.64 8.57
CA ASP A 463 -18.95 3.80 8.76
C ASP A 463 -19.34 5.28 8.90
N GLU A 464 -18.50 6.12 9.52
CA GLU A 464 -18.72 7.57 9.61
C GLU A 464 -18.52 8.31 8.28
N GLU A 465 -17.54 7.90 7.46
CA GLU A 465 -17.26 8.53 6.17
C GLU A 465 -18.22 8.12 5.05
N GLY A 466 -19.07 7.11 5.27
CA GLY A 466 -20.11 6.70 4.34
C GLY A 466 -19.59 6.52 2.92
N PHE A 467 -18.75 5.51 2.69
CA PHE A 467 -18.32 5.14 1.34
C PHE A 467 -19.51 4.62 0.51
N SER A 468 -20.27 5.55 -0.04
CA SER A 468 -20.96 5.37 -1.32
C SER A 468 -19.91 5.39 -2.43
N PHE A 469 -19.24 4.27 -2.68
CA PHE A 469 -18.72 3.99 -4.03
C PHE A 469 -19.77 3.17 -4.76
N GLY A 470 -20.68 3.89 -5.41
CA GLY A 470 -21.38 3.39 -6.60
C GLY A 470 -20.56 3.72 -7.84
#